data_AF-A0A8R1INX0-F1
#
_entry.id   AF-A0A8R1INX0-F1
#
_cell.length_a   1.000
_cell.length_b   1.000
_cell.length_c   1.000
_cell.angle_alpha   90.00
_cell.angle_beta   90.00
_cell.angle_gamma   90.00
#
_symmetry.space_group_name_H-M   'P 1'
#
loop_
_entity.id
_entity.type
_entity.pdbx_description
1 polymer ?
#
loop_
_entity_poly.entity_id
_entity_poly.type
_entity_poly.pdbx_seq_one_letter_code
_entity_poly.pdbx_strand_id
1 'polypeptide(L)'
;MTSLFASTQNSLETTVPRPDMFDDFHIENATIFDVTTEFIETFVLQKPGDFCVSQTLKGQLFLSMLAESAKDGDRIVHLQVRAYDDGYGFRGMLFARGKTLGQLIFQLHENVIF
;
A
#
# COMPACT_ATOMS: atom_id res chain seq x y z
N MET A 1 -48.37 -33.10 17.44
CA MET A 1 -47.58 -31.93 17.00
C MET A 1 -46.26 -31.99 17.75
N THR A 2 -45.20 -32.47 17.10
CA THR A 2 -43.89 -32.68 17.74
C THR A 2 -43.00 -31.49 17.38
N SER A 3 -42.71 -30.65 18.38
CA SER A 3 -41.85 -29.49 18.24
C SER A 3 -40.39 -29.93 18.13
N LEU A 4 -39.75 -29.66 17.00
CA LEU A 4 -38.31 -29.75 16.78
C LEU A 4 -37.64 -28.61 17.56
N PHE A 5 -36.88 -28.94 18.61
CA PHE A 5 -35.94 -27.99 19.21
C PHE A 5 -34.77 -27.79 18.26
N ALA A 6 -34.74 -26.63 17.60
CA ALA A 6 -33.55 -26.13 16.94
C ALA A 6 -32.52 -25.75 18.02
N SER A 7 -31.42 -26.49 18.06
CA SER A 7 -30.21 -26.02 18.73
C SER A 7 -29.59 -24.91 17.87
N THR A 8 -29.84 -23.66 18.21
CA THR A 8 -29.10 -22.53 17.64
C THR A 8 -27.67 -22.61 18.18
N GLN A 9 -26.77 -23.24 17.43
CA GLN A 9 -25.33 -23.02 17.60
C GLN A 9 -25.07 -21.59 17.13
N ASN A 10 -25.11 -20.66 18.07
CA ASN A 10 -24.57 -19.32 17.90
C ASN A 10 -23.05 -19.46 17.92
N SER A 11 -22.46 -19.94 16.82
CA SER A 11 -21.05 -19.72 16.54
C SER A 11 -20.92 -18.23 16.28
N LEU A 12 -20.56 -17.48 17.32
CA LEU A 12 -19.81 -16.24 17.15
C LEU A 12 -18.59 -16.62 16.31
N GLU A 13 -18.72 -16.49 15.00
CA GLU A 13 -17.59 -16.34 14.11
C GLU A 13 -16.88 -15.09 14.62
N THR A 14 -15.91 -15.28 15.51
CA THR A 14 -14.83 -14.34 15.69
C THR A 14 -14.18 -14.25 14.32
N THR A 15 -14.64 -13.28 13.53
CA THR A 15 -13.93 -12.80 12.37
C THR A 15 -12.60 -12.28 12.92
N VAL A 16 -11.61 -13.17 12.93
CA VAL A 16 -10.22 -12.76 12.99
C VAL A 16 -10.08 -11.76 11.84
N PRO A 17 -9.78 -10.48 12.11
CA PRO A 17 -9.62 -9.51 11.05
C PRO A 17 -8.57 -10.09 10.12
N ARG A 18 -8.94 -10.30 8.86
CA ARG A 18 -7.95 -10.70 7.87
C ARG A 18 -6.93 -9.56 7.79
N PRO A 19 -5.63 -9.84 7.77
CA PRO A 19 -4.61 -8.80 7.70
C PRO A 19 -4.50 -8.15 6.30
N ASP A 20 -5.53 -8.27 5.45
CA ASP A 20 -5.46 -8.08 3.99
C ASP A 20 -6.00 -6.74 3.48
N MET A 21 -6.35 -5.81 4.37
CA MET A 21 -6.47 -4.40 3.99
C MET A 21 -5.37 -3.62 4.70
N PHE A 22 -4.44 -3.07 3.93
CA PHE A 22 -3.64 -1.93 4.38
C PHE A 22 -4.62 -0.83 4.79
N ASP A 23 -4.93 -0.76 6.08
CA ASP A 23 -5.82 0.25 6.63
C ASP A 23 -5.16 1.62 6.41
N ASP A 24 -5.87 2.54 5.76
CA ASP A 24 -5.32 3.84 5.37
C ASP A 24 -4.73 4.61 6.55
N PHE A 25 -5.30 4.38 7.75
CA PHE A 25 -4.78 4.92 8.99
C PHE A 25 -3.32 4.50 9.25
N HIS A 26 -2.93 3.28 8.89
CA HIS A 26 -1.56 2.79 9.07
C HIS A 26 -0.61 3.37 8.02
N ILE A 27 -1.09 3.68 6.81
CA ILE A 27 -0.25 4.25 5.75
C ILE A 27 -0.04 5.75 5.94
N GLU A 28 -1.07 6.50 6.34
CA GLU A 28 -0.93 7.92 6.65
C GLU A 28 0.07 8.13 7.79
N ASN A 29 0.03 7.27 8.82
CA ASN A 29 1.00 7.30 9.91
C ASN A 29 2.41 6.77 9.54
N ALA A 30 2.52 5.99 8.46
CA ALA A 30 3.80 5.46 7.96
C ALA A 30 4.42 6.34 6.86
N THR A 31 3.78 7.45 6.48
CA THR A 31 4.29 8.36 5.47
C THR A 31 5.52 9.11 6.00
N ILE A 32 6.60 9.10 5.23
CA ILE A 32 7.86 9.78 5.59
C ILE A 32 7.81 11.22 5.06
N PHE A 33 8.02 12.20 5.94
CA PHE A 33 7.89 13.61 5.60
C PHE A 33 9.25 14.26 5.34
N ASP A 34 9.34 14.96 4.21
CA ASP A 34 10.43 15.86 3.82
C ASP A 34 11.84 15.27 3.94
N VAL A 35 12.01 14.06 3.41
CA VAL A 35 13.32 13.42 3.27
C VAL A 35 13.78 13.46 1.82
N THR A 36 15.11 13.45 1.61
CA THR A 36 15.66 13.38 0.26
C THR A 36 15.50 11.99 -0.33
N THR A 37 15.56 11.90 -1.66
CA THR A 37 15.53 10.61 -2.35
C THR A 37 16.69 9.71 -1.90
N GLU A 38 17.89 10.27 -1.73
CA GLU A 38 19.07 9.50 -1.30
C GLU A 38 18.89 8.89 0.10
N PHE A 39 18.19 9.58 1.01
CA PHE A 39 17.86 9.02 2.32
C PHE A 39 16.96 7.79 2.18
N ILE A 40 15.94 7.87 1.33
CA ILE A 40 15.02 6.76 1.07
C ILE A 40 15.77 5.57 0.49
N GLU A 41 16.56 5.80 -0.57
CA GLU A 41 17.34 4.76 -1.24
C GLU A 41 18.34 4.10 -0.29
N THR A 42 19.00 4.88 0.58
CA THR A 42 20.08 4.35 1.43
C THR A 42 19.58 3.66 2.69
N PHE A 43 18.50 4.16 3.32
CA PHE A 43 18.11 3.75 4.67
C PHE A 43 16.74 3.09 4.77
N VAL A 44 15.87 3.30 3.77
CA VAL A 44 14.48 2.80 3.82
C VAL A 44 14.33 1.57 2.93
N LEU A 45 14.82 1.65 1.69
CA LEU A 45 14.68 0.57 0.71
C LEU A 45 15.90 -0.34 0.77
N GLN A 46 15.80 -1.46 1.48
CA GLN A 46 16.95 -2.34 1.75
C GLN A 46 16.92 -3.64 0.94
N LYS A 47 15.74 -4.08 0.51
CA LYS A 47 15.53 -5.34 -0.20
C LYS A 47 14.55 -5.15 -1.37
N PRO A 48 14.68 -5.96 -2.43
CA PRO A 48 13.67 -6.02 -3.49
C PRO A 48 12.27 -6.24 -2.91
N GLY A 49 11.31 -5.44 -3.37
CA GLY A 49 9.94 -5.40 -2.86
C GLY A 49 9.72 -4.40 -1.71
N ASP A 50 10.78 -3.87 -1.08
CA ASP A 50 10.63 -2.78 -0.12
C ASP A 50 10.05 -1.55 -0.83
N PHE A 51 9.09 -0.91 -0.17
CA PHE A 51 8.47 0.31 -0.65
C PHE A 51 8.19 1.28 0.51
N CYS A 52 8.08 2.56 0.19
CA CYS A 52 7.63 3.57 1.13
C CYS A 52 6.81 4.66 0.44
N VAL A 53 5.95 5.31 1.23
CA VAL A 53 5.29 6.55 0.83
C VAL A 53 6.04 7.70 1.47
N SER A 54 6.35 8.73 0.68
CA SER A 54 6.90 9.98 1.18
C SER A 54 6.09 11.20 0.73
N GLN A 55 6.15 12.27 1.51
CA GLN A 55 5.54 13.55 1.19
C GLN A 55 6.55 14.68 1.29
N THR A 56 6.60 15.53 0.26
CA THR A 56 7.42 16.76 0.25
C THR A 56 6.76 17.89 1.05
N LEU A 57 7.51 18.94 1.42
CA LEU A 57 6.94 20.16 2.03
C LEU A 57 5.82 20.82 1.20
N LYS A 58 5.81 20.60 -0.11
CA LYS A 58 4.77 21.13 -1.02
C LYS A 58 3.53 20.24 -1.06
N GLY A 59 3.45 19.21 -0.21
CA GLY A 59 2.35 18.26 -0.15
C GLY A 59 2.34 17.20 -1.25
N GLN A 60 3.37 17.15 -2.11
CA GLN A 60 3.44 16.14 -3.17
C GLN A 60 3.80 14.78 -2.59
N LEU A 61 3.00 13.77 -2.94
CA LEU A 61 3.17 12.38 -2.50
C LEU A 61 3.95 11.57 -3.54
N PHE A 62 4.81 10.68 -3.05
CA PHE A 62 5.58 9.76 -3.85
C PHE A 62 5.50 8.35 -3.27
N LEU A 63 5.39 7.35 -4.15
CA LEU A 63 5.64 5.95 -3.83
C LEU A 63 7.03 5.62 -4.36
N SER A 64 7.92 5.19 -3.46
CA SER A 64 9.27 4.77 -3.80
C SER A 64 9.41 3.27 -3.57
N MET A 65 10.13 2.57 -4.44
CA MET A 65 10.24 1.11 -4.37
C MET A 65 11.56 0.61 -4.95
N LEU A 66 12.15 -0.36 -4.25
CA LEU A 66 13.28 -1.13 -4.78
C LEU A 66 12.73 -2.32 -5.57
N ALA A 67 12.81 -2.24 -6.90
CA ALA A 67 12.26 -3.26 -7.79
C ALA A 67 13.19 -4.46 -7.93
N GLU A 68 14.49 -4.21 -8.02
CA GLU A 68 15.50 -5.27 -8.19
C GLU A 68 16.81 -4.82 -7.57
N SER A 69 17.54 -5.74 -6.96
CA SER A 69 18.90 -5.52 -6.49
C SER A 69 19.83 -6.46 -7.26
N ALA A 70 20.75 -5.88 -8.04
CA ALA A 70 21.68 -6.61 -8.88
C ALA A 70 23.13 -6.20 -8.58
N LYS A 71 24.10 -7.00 -9.06
CA LYS A 71 25.53 -6.72 -8.87
C LYS A 71 25.97 -5.34 -9.41
N ASP A 72 25.25 -4.83 -10.41
CA ASP A 72 25.54 -3.56 -11.07
C ASP A 72 24.74 -2.37 -10.50
N GLY A 73 24.01 -2.59 -9.40
CA GLY A 73 23.28 -1.54 -8.69
C GLY A 73 21.80 -1.88 -8.46
N ASP A 74 21.20 -1.10 -7.59
CA ASP A 74 19.80 -1.21 -7.23
C ASP A 74 18.93 -0.45 -8.24
N ARG A 75 17.84 -1.10 -8.67
CA ARG A 75 16.84 -0.49 -9.54
C ARG A 75 15.69 0.04 -8.67
N ILE A 76 15.76 1.33 -8.39
CA ILE A 76 14.75 2.03 -7.58
C ILE A 76 13.83 2.84 -8.50
N VAL A 77 12.54 2.85 -8.18
CA VAL A 77 11.52 3.62 -8.90
C VAL A 77 10.85 4.60 -7.93
N HIS A 78 10.76 5.86 -8.35
CA HIS A 78 10.00 6.89 -7.64
C HIS A 78 8.82 7.35 -8.50
N LEU A 79 7.61 7.08 -8.03
CA LEU A 79 6.37 7.42 -8.72
C LEU A 79 5.62 8.50 -7.96
N GLN A 80 5.34 9.62 -8.62
CA GLN A 80 4.49 10.65 -8.04
C GLN A 80 3.04 10.16 -7.95
N VAL A 81 2.54 10.04 -6.72
CA VAL A 81 1.13 9.77 -6.45
C VAL A 81 0.36 11.08 -6.62
N ARG A 82 -0.74 11.03 -7.37
CA ARG A 82 -1.63 12.17 -7.58
C ARG A 82 -2.97 11.90 -6.94
N ALA A 83 -3.49 12.92 -6.25
CA ALA A 83 -4.89 12.98 -5.89
C ALA A 83 -5.72 13.38 -7.12
N TYR A 84 -6.84 12.70 -7.29
CA TYR A 84 -7.89 12.96 -8.26
C TYR A 84 -9.21 13.09 -7.48
N ASP A 85 -10.27 13.58 -8.14
CA ASP A 85 -11.58 13.76 -7.51
C ASP A 85 -12.16 12.45 -6.94
N ASP A 86 -11.74 11.30 -7.46
CA ASP A 86 -12.22 9.97 -7.11
C ASP A 86 -11.19 9.10 -6.35
N GLY A 87 -10.04 9.66 -5.96
CA GLY A 87 -9.03 8.95 -5.16
C GLY A 87 -7.59 9.27 -5.53
N TYR A 88 -6.74 8.25 -5.58
CA TYR A 88 -5.30 8.34 -5.82
C TYR A 88 -4.85 7.48 -7.00
N GLY A 89 -3.80 7.90 -7.68
CA GLY A 89 -3.15 7.08 -8.71
C GLY A 89 -1.94 7.73 -9.36
N PHE A 90 -1.38 7.07 -10.36
CA PHE A 90 -0.23 7.58 -11.10
C PHE A 90 -0.64 8.11 -12.47
N ARG A 91 -0.03 9.22 -12.89
CA ARG A 91 -0.31 9.78 -14.21
C ARG A 91 0.08 8.76 -15.30
N GLY A 92 -0.88 8.39 -16.13
CA GLY A 92 -0.65 7.46 -17.26
C GLY A 92 -0.74 5.98 -16.92
N MET A 93 -0.99 5.60 -15.66
CA MET A 93 -1.19 4.21 -15.25
C MET A 93 -2.65 3.98 -14.86
N LEU A 94 -3.48 3.62 -15.83
CA LEU A 94 -4.93 3.46 -15.62
C LEU A 94 -5.28 2.30 -14.67
N PHE A 95 -4.42 1.29 -14.58
CA PHE A 95 -4.62 0.12 -13.71
C PHE A 95 -4.19 0.36 -12.25
N ALA A 96 -3.50 1.47 -11.97
CA ALA A 96 -2.99 1.79 -10.64
C ALA A 96 -3.77 2.97 -10.07
N ARG A 97 -5.02 2.70 -9.63
CA ARG A 97 -5.95 3.71 -9.07
C ARG A 97 -6.75 3.14 -7.90
N GLY A 98 -6.63 3.77 -6.73
CA GLY A 98 -7.39 3.41 -5.53
C GLY A 98 -8.24 4.58 -5.05
N LYS A 99 -9.37 4.33 -4.36
CA LYS A 99 -10.10 5.41 -3.67
C LYS A 99 -9.27 5.99 -2.53
N THR A 100 -8.38 5.18 -1.98
CA THR A 100 -7.48 5.51 -0.89
C THR A 100 -6.07 5.08 -1.25
N LEU A 101 -5.09 5.57 -0.47
CA LEU A 101 -3.69 5.28 -0.73
C LEU A 101 -3.37 3.79 -0.47
N GLY A 102 -3.98 3.18 0.53
CA GLY A 102 -3.85 1.74 0.80
C GLY A 102 -4.43 0.88 -0.31
N GLN A 103 -5.58 1.29 -0.88
CA GLN A 103 -6.13 0.59 -2.05
C GLN A 103 -5.23 0.70 -3.26
N LEU A 104 -4.61 1.85 -3.49
CA LEU A 104 -3.65 2.04 -4.60
C LEU A 104 -2.43 1.11 -4.43
N ILE A 105 -1.86 1.07 -3.23
CA ILE A 105 -0.69 0.23 -2.92
C ILE A 105 -1.05 -1.26 -3.03
N PHE A 106 -2.19 -1.68 -2.48
CA PHE A 106 -2.66 -3.05 -2.58
C PHE A 106 -2.85 -3.48 -4.04
N GLN A 107 -3.48 -2.64 -4.87
CA GLN A 107 -3.63 -2.95 -6.29
C GLN A 107 -2.29 -3.07 -7.01
N LEU A 108 -1.30 -2.23 -6.67
CA LEU A 108 0.03 -2.36 -7.24
C LEU A 108 0.68 -3.68 -6.83
N HIS A 109 0.55 -4.08 -5.56
CA HIS A 109 1.07 -5.35 -5.07
C HIS A 109 0.46 -6.57 -5.78
N GLU A 110 -0.85 -6.54 -6.06
CA GLU A 110 -1.51 -7.66 -6.74
C GLU A 110 -1.22 -7.71 -8.26
N ASN A 111 -1.04 -6.56 -8.90
CA ASN A 111 -0.95 -6.49 -10.37
C ASN A 111 0.47 -6.36 -10.92
N VAL A 112 1.41 -5.87 -10.11
CA VAL A 112 2.83 -5.79 -10.45
C VAL A 112 3.48 -6.93 -9.69
N ILE A 113 3.72 -8.05 -10.38
CA ILE A 113 4.47 -9.18 -9.82
C ILE A 113 5.85 -8.62 -9.42
N PHE A 114 6.09 -8.48 -8.12
CA PHE A 114 7.37 -8.10 -7.52
C PHE A 114 8.28 -9.31 -7.34
#